data_AF-A0A8B6EQE4-F1
#
_entry.id   AF-A0A8B6EQE4-F1
#
_cell.length_a   1.000
_cell.length_b   1.000
_cell.length_c   1.000
_cell.angle_alpha   90.00
_cell.angle_beta   90.00
_cell.angle_gamma   90.00
#
_symmetry.space_group_name_H-M   'P 1'
#
loop_
_entity.id
_entity.type
_entity.pdbx_description
1 polymer ?
#
loop_
_entity_poly.entity_id
_entity_poly.type
_entity_poly.pdbx_seq_one_letter_code
_entity_poly.pdbx_strand_id
1 'polypeptide(L)'
;MEKTMCDVVLECINDVIKETLKLFLEQDETKKLSVADLAFFDLMNRLTAKKGDSIFDSSPTMKKHSEKITSIAGVQKWLEKRPVTDM
;
A
#
# COMPACT_ATOMS: atom_id res chain seq x y z
N MET A 1 -11.85 -29.71 9.16
CA MET A 1 -11.58 -28.96 10.41
C MET A 1 -10.41 -27.99 10.23
N GLU A 2 -9.34 -28.37 9.52
CA GLU A 2 -8.22 -27.44 9.22
C GLU A 2 -8.61 -26.27 8.29
N LYS A 3 -9.38 -26.51 7.21
CA LYS A 3 -9.81 -25.43 6.29
C LYS A 3 -10.57 -24.30 6.99
N THR A 4 -11.46 -24.64 7.91
CA THR A 4 -12.25 -23.66 8.70
C THR A 4 -11.39 -22.80 9.62
N MET A 5 -10.26 -23.29 10.13
CA MET A 5 -9.34 -22.45 10.91
C MET A 5 -8.57 -21.47 10.01
N CYS A 6 -8.16 -21.91 8.82
CA CYS A 6 -7.48 -21.02 7.86
C CYS A 6 -8.41 -19.88 7.42
N ASP A 7 -9.69 -20.17 7.19
CA ASP A 7 -10.67 -19.14 6.78
C ASP A 7 -10.87 -18.09 7.89
N VAL A 8 -11.01 -18.52 9.15
CA VAL A 8 -11.13 -17.60 10.31
C VAL A 8 -9.88 -16.72 10.46
N VAL A 9 -8.68 -17.28 10.27
CA VAL A 9 -7.42 -16.52 10.34
C VAL A 9 -7.34 -15.50 9.19
N LEU A 10 -7.72 -15.89 7.97
CA LEU A 10 -7.72 -14.99 6.82
C LEU A 10 -8.73 -13.85 6.98
N GLU A 11 -9.92 -14.12 7.52
CA GLU A 11 -10.92 -13.10 7.84
C GLU A 11 -10.39 -12.11 8.89
N CYS A 12 -9.77 -12.62 9.95
CA CYS A 12 -9.18 -11.79 11.00
C CYS A 12 -8.07 -10.87 10.44
N ILE A 13 -7.21 -11.40 9.58
CA ILE A 13 -6.16 -10.61 8.91
C ILE A 13 -6.79 -9.55 8.00
N ASN A 14 -7.83 -9.89 7.23
CA ASN A 14 -8.52 -8.94 6.36
C ASN A 14 -9.14 -7.78 7.15
N ASP A 15 -9.73 -8.05 8.31
CA ASP A 15 -10.35 -7.02 9.14
C ASP A 15 -9.29 -6.11 9.80
N VAL A 16 -8.21 -6.70 10.31
CA VAL A 16 -7.06 -5.92 10.84
C VAL A 16 -6.47 -5.02 9.76
N ILE A 17 -6.30 -5.53 8.54
CA ILE A 17 -5.79 -4.74 7.41
C ILE A 17 -6.75 -3.61 7.06
N LYS A 18 -8.05 -3.86 6.97
CA LYS A 18 -9.05 -2.81 6.65
C LYS A 18 -9.06 -1.68 7.67
N GLU A 19 -9.06 -2.00 8.96
CA GLU A 19 -9.07 -0.98 10.02
C GLU A 19 -7.75 -0.21 10.05
N THR A 20 -6.62 -0.90 9.86
CA THR A 20 -5.30 -0.26 9.74
C THR A 20 -5.25 0.68 8.55
N LEU A 21 -5.77 0.26 7.39
CA LEU A 21 -5.86 1.09 6.19
C LEU A 21 -6.73 2.33 6.38
N LYS A 22 -7.85 2.23 7.12
CA LYS A 22 -8.66 3.41 7.47
C LYS A 22 -7.84 4.42 8.26
N LEU A 23 -7.10 3.99 9.28
CA LEU A 23 -6.25 4.87 10.09
C LEU A 23 -5.12 5.52 9.27
N PHE A 24 -4.53 4.78 8.32
CA PHE A 24 -3.46 5.32 7.47
C PHE A 24 -3.98 6.23 6.34
N LEU A 25 -5.19 5.97 5.83
CA LEU A 25 -5.75 6.69 4.67
C LEU A 25 -6.75 7.78 5.07
N GLU A 26 -7.09 7.92 6.36
CA GLU A 26 -7.94 9.01 6.84
C GLU A 26 -7.29 10.35 6.47
N GLN A 27 -8.05 11.14 5.72
CA GLN A 27 -7.54 12.23 4.90
C GLN A 27 -7.28 13.46 5.77
N ASP A 28 -6.09 13.56 6.35
CA ASP A 28 -5.66 14.76 7.06
C ASP A 28 -5.01 15.74 6.05
N GLU A 29 -5.79 16.72 5.59
CA GLU A 29 -5.37 17.73 4.59
C GLU A 29 -4.17 18.59 5.06
N THR A 30 -3.81 18.52 6.34
CA THR A 30 -2.72 19.30 6.93
C THR A 30 -1.41 18.54 7.14
N LYS A 31 -1.40 17.21 6.97
CA LYS A 31 -0.20 16.40 7.19
C LYS A 31 0.72 16.42 5.96
N LYS A 32 1.90 17.03 6.15
CA LYS A 32 3.07 16.84 5.26
C LYS A 32 3.33 15.35 5.07
N LEU A 33 3.81 14.98 3.87
CA LEU A 33 4.32 13.64 3.56
C LEU A 33 5.11 13.08 4.75
N SER A 34 4.63 12.00 5.32
CA SER A 34 5.24 11.32 6.45
C SER A 34 6.05 10.10 5.98
N VAL A 35 6.88 9.58 6.88
CA VAL A 35 7.62 8.34 6.64
C VAL A 35 6.68 7.16 6.44
N ALA A 36 5.47 7.19 7.04
CA ALA A 36 4.48 6.14 6.88
C ALA A 36 3.97 6.04 5.43
N ASP A 37 3.76 7.18 4.77
CA ASP A 37 3.30 7.23 3.38
C ASP A 37 4.34 6.61 2.43
N LEU A 38 5.63 6.89 2.68
CA LEU A 38 6.74 6.31 1.92
C LEU A 38 6.88 4.80 2.18
N ALA A 39 6.75 4.36 3.43
CA ALA A 39 6.79 2.94 3.79
C ALA A 39 5.62 2.17 3.18
N PHE A 40 4.42 2.76 3.19
CA PHE A 40 3.25 2.20 2.55
C PHE A 40 3.43 2.09 1.04
N PHE A 41 3.89 3.16 0.38
CA PHE A 41 4.20 3.14 -1.06
C PHE A 41 5.20 2.03 -1.42
N ASP A 42 6.28 1.87 -0.65
CA ASP A 42 7.29 0.85 -0.88
C ASP A 42 6.75 -0.58 -0.69
N LEU A 43 5.91 -0.80 0.33
CA LEU A 43 5.21 -2.06 0.51
C LEU A 43 4.27 -2.37 -0.67
N MET A 44 3.47 -1.39 -1.10
CA MET A 44 2.56 -1.56 -2.21
C MET A 44 3.31 -1.84 -3.52
N ASN A 45 4.43 -1.16 -3.77
CA ASN A 45 5.28 -1.41 -4.94
C ASN A 45 5.82 -2.86 -4.99
N ARG A 46 6.15 -3.46 -3.84
CA ARG A 46 6.51 -4.89 -3.76
C ARG A 46 5.32 -5.81 -4.02
N LEU A 47 4.15 -5.46 -3.50
CA LEU A 47 2.95 -6.27 -3.66
C LEU A 47 2.45 -6.24 -5.10
N THR A 48 2.49 -5.08 -5.78
CA THR A 48 2.13 -4.96 -7.20
C THR A 48 3.11 -5.70 -8.10
N ALA A 49 4.41 -5.69 -7.78
CA ALA A 49 5.39 -6.47 -8.54
C ALA A 49 5.07 -7.98 -8.55
N LYS A 50 4.53 -8.50 -7.44
CA LYS A 50 4.21 -9.94 -7.30
C LYS A 50 2.81 -10.33 -7.74
N LYS A 51 1.81 -9.47 -7.52
CA LYS A 51 0.39 -9.78 -7.72
C LYS A 51 -0.31 -8.90 -8.77
N GLY A 52 0.43 -7.98 -9.38
CA GLY A 52 -0.10 -6.97 -10.28
C GLY A 52 -1.00 -5.95 -9.58
N ASP A 53 -1.67 -5.14 -10.37
CA ASP A 53 -2.52 -4.05 -9.88
C ASP A 53 -3.84 -4.52 -9.22
N SER A 54 -4.14 -5.83 -9.29
CA SER A 54 -5.35 -6.42 -8.69
C SER A 54 -5.45 -6.21 -7.18
N ILE A 55 -4.32 -5.91 -6.51
CA ILE A 55 -4.28 -5.58 -5.08
C ILE A 55 -5.06 -4.31 -4.73
N PHE A 56 -5.32 -3.46 -5.72
CA PHE A 56 -6.08 -2.22 -5.55
C PHE A 56 -7.57 -2.37 -5.87
N ASP A 57 -8.01 -3.50 -6.43
CA ASP A 57 -9.39 -3.69 -6.88
C ASP A 57 -10.40 -3.52 -5.74
N SER A 58 -10.01 -3.91 -4.52
CA SER A 58 -10.81 -3.76 -3.31
C SER A 58 -10.72 -2.38 -2.65
N SER A 59 -9.76 -1.55 -3.05
CA SER A 59 -9.54 -0.22 -2.45
C SER A 59 -8.92 0.77 -3.43
N PRO A 60 -9.75 1.54 -4.17
CA PRO A 60 -9.27 2.58 -5.07
C PRO A 60 -8.54 3.73 -4.33
N THR A 61 -8.81 3.92 -3.02
CA THR A 61 -8.13 4.92 -2.19
C THR A 61 -6.64 4.62 -2.06
N MET A 62 -6.26 3.34 -1.92
CA MET A 62 -4.85 2.94 -1.88
C MET A 62 -4.12 3.26 -3.19
N LYS A 63 -4.80 3.05 -4.32
CA LYS A 63 -4.24 3.38 -5.64
C LYS A 63 -3.98 4.88 -5.77
N LYS A 64 -4.97 5.70 -5.42
CA LYS A 64 -4.83 7.17 -5.39
C LYS A 64 -3.70 7.64 -4.48
N HIS A 65 -3.52 6.98 -3.32
CA HIS A 65 -2.40 7.28 -2.45
C HIS A 65 -1.06 7.00 -3.14
N SER A 66 -0.89 5.81 -3.72
CA SER A 66 0.33 5.46 -4.46
C SER A 66 0.64 6.45 -5.59
N GLU A 67 -0.36 6.83 -6.38
CA GLU A 67 -0.25 7.84 -7.45
C GLU A 67 0.11 9.24 -6.92
N LYS A 68 -0.44 9.62 -5.76
CA LYS A 68 -0.08 10.88 -5.10
C LYS A 68 1.40 10.89 -4.72
N ILE A 69 1.93 9.79 -4.18
CA ILE A 69 3.35 9.69 -3.77
C ILE A 69 4.27 9.74 -5.00
N THR A 70 3.94 9.03 -6.09
CA THR A 70 4.72 9.07 -7.33
C THR A 70 4.65 10.41 -8.05
N SER A 71 3.67 11.26 -7.77
CA SER A 71 3.59 12.63 -8.31
C SER A 71 4.56 13.62 -7.66
N ILE A 72 5.20 13.25 -6.53
CA ILE A 72 6.11 14.12 -5.80
C ILE A 72 7.46 14.17 -6.52
N ALA A 73 7.88 15.37 -6.95
CA ALA A 73 9.10 15.56 -7.73
C ALA A 73 10.37 14.95 -7.08
N GLY A 74 10.49 14.98 -5.75
CA GLY A 74 11.60 14.34 -5.04
C GLY A 74 11.58 12.81 -5.14
N VAL A 75 10.39 12.22 -5.08
CA VAL A 75 10.19 10.77 -5.23
C VAL A 75 10.46 10.35 -6.66
N GLN A 76 9.97 11.08 -7.66
CA GLN A 76 10.24 10.80 -9.08
C GLN A 76 11.75 10.79 -9.38
N LYS A 77 12.46 11.83 -8.93
CA LYS A 77 13.93 11.90 -9.09
C LYS A 77 14.65 10.74 -8.42
N TRP A 78 14.13 10.23 -7.31
CA TRP A 78 14.69 9.04 -6.67
C TRP A 78 14.34 7.76 -7.44
N LEU A 79 13.11 7.62 -7.94
CA LEU A 79 12.67 6.49 -8.76
C LEU A 79 13.50 6.33 -10.05
N GLU A 80 13.90 7.44 -10.67
CA GLU A 80 14.79 7.44 -11.84
C GLU A 80 16.22 7.02 -11.51
N LYS A 81 16.70 7.33 -10.30
CA LYS A 81 18.10 7.09 -9.88
C LYS A 81 18.30 5.76 -9.15
N ARG A 82 17.25 5.20 -8.54
CA ARG A 82 17.36 4.00 -7.73
C ARG A 82 17.79 2.81 -8.60
N PRO A 83 18.60 1.88 -8.08
CA PRO A 83 18.90 0.64 -8.79
C PRO A 83 17.61 -0.12 -9.12
N VAL A 84 17.52 -0.62 -10.35
CA VAL A 84 16.46 -1.56 -10.73
C VAL A 84 16.81 -2.90 -10.09
N THR A 85 15.92 -3.39 -9.24
CA THR A 85 16.04 -4.70 -8.59
C THR A 85 14.92 -5.60 -9.06
N ASP A 86 15.23 -6.86 -9.37
CA ASP A 86 14.19 -7.89 -9.51
C ASP A 86 13.47 -8.05 -8.17
N MET A 87 12.15 -7.91 -8.17
CA MET A 87 11.28 -7.97 -6.97
C MET A 87 10.39 -9.22 -6.93
#